data_AF-A0A0C1K0P5-F1
#
_entry.id   AF-A0A0C1K0P5-F1
#
_cell.length_a   1.000
_cell.length_b   1.000
_cell.length_c   1.000
_cell.angle_alpha   90.00
_cell.angle_beta   90.00
_cell.angle_gamma   90.00
#
_symmetry.space_group_name_H-M   'P 1'
#
loop_
_entity.id
_entity.type
_entity.pdbx_description
1 polymer ?
#
loop_
_entity_poly.entity_id
_entity_poly.type
_entity_poly.pdbx_seq_one_letter_code
_entity_poly.pdbx_strand_id
1 'polypeptide(L)'
;MAPKKPKSSPAQDSFIKEPAKKRLTILARFVDRIRSTFQRFQSKPLQEHPLVGRIQDLQSKASAVLIQLQSIKNELHKEIDAEAFVYIEEVIDPLIKEVSRLHKSIEQPRSVLHQAKTYQRYSQWVEKAKLWIQICSKTTDKEALFKAVIRYTIDEFLEVIDRDVQVITDYQEHMLEALSIDEEEKIDLAQRLEVRLQSYLHALNALRVKPENLPLKEIAVWKAQVDKRREKYFDAALHAIDKIVNQSLPDSRDEEENEDLKDALIQIAYLEKHIPPWYDEINLAETLTFTQKADFKSQLELWEQKIHRLNLDLRLTPELIERLKTLNEIIHYAQHKLMP
;
A
#
# COMPACT_ATOMS: atom_id res chain seq x y z
N MET A 1 -69.79 5.60 -9.70
CA MET A 1 -69.15 5.79 -8.38
C MET A 1 -68.31 4.55 -8.10
N ALA A 2 -67.00 4.71 -8.03
CA ALA A 2 -66.02 3.72 -7.59
C ALA A 2 -64.93 4.46 -6.81
N PRO A 3 -64.41 3.91 -5.71
CA PRO A 3 -63.66 4.66 -4.70
C PRO A 3 -62.20 4.91 -5.12
N LYS A 4 -61.72 6.11 -4.79
CA LYS A 4 -60.33 6.56 -4.91
C LYS A 4 -59.42 5.75 -3.99
N LYS A 5 -58.35 5.17 -4.53
CA LYS A 5 -57.17 4.71 -3.77
C LYS A 5 -55.99 5.69 -3.96
N PRO A 6 -55.14 5.84 -2.94
CA PRO A 6 -54.21 6.97 -2.81
C PRO A 6 -52.93 6.78 -3.61
N LYS A 7 -52.35 7.92 -4.02
CA LYS A 7 -51.03 8.03 -4.67
C LYS A 7 -49.91 7.60 -3.72
N SER A 8 -49.09 6.63 -4.12
CA SER A 8 -47.79 6.35 -3.52
C SER A 8 -46.67 6.86 -4.44
N SER A 9 -45.77 7.66 -3.86
CA SER A 9 -44.62 8.32 -4.50
C SER A 9 -43.64 7.36 -5.18
N PRO A 10 -42.91 7.80 -6.23
CA PRO A 10 -41.80 7.07 -6.81
C PRO A 10 -40.51 7.49 -6.08
N ALA A 11 -40.04 6.65 -5.16
CA ALA A 11 -38.69 6.78 -4.62
C ALA A 11 -38.09 5.40 -4.39
N GLN A 12 -37.03 5.14 -5.17
CA GLN A 12 -35.85 4.37 -4.76
C GLN A 12 -36.06 2.90 -4.38
N ASP A 13 -35.73 2.02 -5.32
CA ASP A 13 -35.03 0.76 -5.01
C ASP A 13 -34.18 0.37 -6.23
N SER A 14 -33.15 1.16 -6.49
CA SER A 14 -31.97 0.68 -7.21
C SER A 14 -31.13 -0.12 -6.21
N PHE A 15 -31.35 -1.43 -6.14
CA PHE A 15 -30.43 -2.35 -5.48
C PHE A 15 -29.08 -2.27 -6.19
N ILE A 16 -28.19 -1.46 -5.63
CA ILE A 16 -26.77 -1.44 -5.95
C ILE A 16 -26.25 -2.83 -5.56
N LYS A 17 -25.88 -3.63 -6.56
CA LYS A 17 -25.03 -4.80 -6.36
C LYS A 17 -23.77 -4.32 -5.62
N GLU A 18 -23.58 -4.76 -4.38
CA GLU A 18 -22.30 -4.59 -3.70
C GLU A 18 -21.20 -5.24 -4.55
N PRO A 19 -20.10 -4.53 -4.86
CA PRO A 19 -19.00 -5.14 -5.58
C PRO A 19 -18.32 -6.17 -4.68
N ALA A 20 -18.13 -7.37 -5.21
CA ALA A 20 -17.38 -8.46 -4.59
C ALA A 20 -16.05 -7.93 -4.01
N LYS A 21 -15.83 -8.16 -2.71
CA LYS A 21 -14.59 -7.80 -2.00
C LYS A 21 -13.39 -8.49 -2.67
N LYS A 22 -12.70 -7.78 -3.56
CA LYS A 22 -11.40 -8.19 -4.08
C LYS A 22 -10.44 -8.31 -2.90
N ARG A 23 -9.80 -9.48 -2.74
CA ARG A 23 -8.67 -9.65 -1.80
C ARG A 23 -7.55 -8.70 -2.22
N LEU A 24 -7.46 -7.55 -1.56
CA LEU A 24 -6.40 -6.57 -1.76
C LEU A 24 -5.07 -7.18 -1.29
N THR A 25 -4.04 -7.09 -2.13
CA THR A 25 -2.66 -7.47 -1.83
C THR A 25 -2.12 -6.68 -0.63
N ILE A 26 -1.08 -7.19 0.03
CA ILE A 26 -0.45 -6.56 1.21
C ILE A 26 -0.06 -5.10 0.90
N LEU A 27 0.49 -4.84 -0.28
CA LEU A 27 0.81 -3.50 -0.77
C LEU A 27 -0.43 -2.58 -0.85
N ALA A 28 -1.57 -3.10 -1.27
CA ALA A 28 -2.80 -2.33 -1.36
C ALA A 28 -3.38 -2.01 0.03
N ARG A 29 -3.26 -2.94 1.00
CA ARG A 29 -3.61 -2.71 2.40
C ARG A 29 -2.68 -1.68 3.06
N PHE A 30 -1.39 -1.72 2.74
CA PHE A 30 -0.39 -0.75 3.20
C PHE A 30 -0.71 0.67 2.69
N VAL A 31 -0.99 0.81 1.40
CA VAL A 31 -1.39 2.10 0.80
C VAL A 31 -2.68 2.62 1.42
N ASP A 32 -3.68 1.76 1.66
CA ASP A 32 -4.94 2.18 2.29
C ASP A 32 -4.78 2.52 3.77
N ARG A 33 -3.89 1.85 4.50
CA ARG A 33 -3.63 2.13 5.93
C ARG A 33 -2.85 3.43 6.12
N ILE A 34 -1.88 3.72 5.26
CA ILE A 34 -1.22 5.04 5.22
C ILE A 34 -2.27 6.11 4.89
N ARG A 35 -3.09 5.88 3.86
CA ARG A 35 -4.15 6.82 3.45
C ARG A 35 -5.15 7.08 4.58
N SER A 36 -5.59 6.06 5.33
CA SER A 36 -6.54 6.21 6.44
C SER A 36 -5.94 6.95 7.64
N THR A 37 -4.64 6.75 7.90
CA THR A 37 -3.94 7.41 9.00
C THR A 37 -3.80 8.92 8.74
N PHE A 38 -3.57 9.31 7.47
CA PHE A 38 -3.57 10.70 7.05
C PHE A 38 -4.97 11.33 6.90
N GLN A 39 -6.04 10.54 6.80
CA GLN A 39 -7.42 11.04 6.76
C GLN A 39 -7.94 11.46 8.14
N ARG A 40 -7.46 10.86 9.24
CA ARG A 40 -7.84 11.26 10.61
C ARG A 40 -7.43 12.69 10.99
N PHE A 41 -6.46 13.28 10.28
CA PHE A 41 -6.07 14.68 10.44
C PHE A 41 -6.90 15.67 9.59
N GLN A 42 -7.85 15.19 8.77
CA GLN A 42 -8.65 16.02 7.85
C GLN A 42 -10.07 16.32 8.35
N SER A 43 -10.44 15.87 9.54
CA SER A 43 -11.82 15.97 10.07
C SER A 43 -12.11 17.30 10.79
N LYS A 44 -11.82 18.43 10.15
CA LYS A 44 -12.52 19.70 10.37
C LYS A 44 -12.68 20.39 9.01
N PRO A 45 -13.91 20.62 8.51
CA PRO A 45 -14.10 21.45 7.33
C PRO A 45 -13.86 22.91 7.74
N LEU A 46 -12.63 23.37 7.63
CA LEU A 46 -12.35 24.79 7.57
C LEU A 46 -12.94 25.30 6.25
N GLN A 47 -14.01 26.08 6.37
CA GLN A 47 -14.80 26.62 5.27
C GLN A 47 -14.09 27.74 4.49
N GLU A 48 -12.76 27.74 4.50
CA GLU A 48 -11.93 28.65 3.74
C GLU A 48 -10.98 27.81 2.88
N HIS A 49 -10.88 28.16 1.61
CA HIS A 49 -9.92 27.59 0.66
C HIS A 49 -8.74 28.55 0.49
N PRO A 50 -7.89 28.77 1.52
CA PRO A 50 -6.97 29.91 1.59
C PRO A 50 -5.87 29.90 0.52
N LEU A 51 -5.61 28.76 -0.12
CA LEU A 51 -4.52 28.59 -1.08
C LEU A 51 -4.98 28.56 -2.53
N VAL A 52 -6.28 28.52 -2.83
CA VAL A 52 -6.76 28.37 -4.22
C VAL A 52 -6.30 29.52 -5.11
N GLY A 53 -6.42 30.78 -4.65
CA GLY A 53 -5.90 31.94 -5.38
C GLY A 53 -4.38 31.89 -5.59
N ARG A 54 -3.62 31.52 -4.54
CA ARG A 54 -2.15 31.38 -4.65
C ARG A 54 -1.72 30.24 -5.58
N ILE A 55 -2.50 29.16 -5.63
CA ILE A 55 -2.28 28.06 -6.56
C ILE A 55 -2.58 28.51 -8.00
N GLN A 56 -3.64 29.29 -8.23
CA GLN A 56 -3.95 29.87 -9.54
C GLN A 56 -2.86 30.84 -10.02
N ASP A 57 -2.32 31.67 -9.12
CA ASP A 57 -1.18 32.53 -9.42
C ASP A 57 0.07 31.70 -9.79
N LEU A 58 0.33 30.62 -9.05
CA LEU A 58 1.41 29.70 -9.36
C LEU A 58 1.19 28.93 -10.67
N GLN A 59 -0.04 28.55 -11.00
CA GLN A 59 -0.38 27.96 -12.30
C GLN A 59 -0.07 28.92 -13.45
N SER A 60 -0.45 30.18 -13.29
CA SER A 60 -0.17 31.23 -14.28
C SER A 60 1.33 31.45 -14.44
N LYS A 61 2.07 31.54 -13.32
CA LYS A 61 3.53 31.61 -13.32
C LYS A 61 4.16 30.37 -13.96
N ALA A 62 3.67 29.17 -13.64
CA ALA A 62 4.18 27.93 -14.18
C ALA A 62 3.93 27.82 -15.70
N SER A 63 2.80 28.30 -16.18
CA SER A 63 2.48 28.39 -17.60
C SER A 63 3.43 29.35 -18.34
N ALA A 64 3.72 30.52 -17.76
CA ALA A 64 4.68 31.46 -18.33
C ALA A 64 6.11 30.88 -18.38
N VAL A 65 6.53 30.22 -17.29
CA VAL A 65 7.83 29.55 -17.20
C VAL A 65 7.91 28.37 -18.19
N LEU A 66 6.83 27.63 -18.39
CA LEU A 66 6.77 26.55 -19.38
C LEU A 66 6.99 27.07 -20.80
N ILE A 67 6.36 28.20 -21.17
CA ILE A 67 6.55 28.83 -22.48
C ILE A 67 8.03 29.23 -22.67
N GLN A 68 8.64 29.84 -21.65
CA GLN A 68 10.06 30.21 -21.70
C GLN A 68 10.96 28.99 -21.85
N LEU A 69 10.70 27.93 -21.09
CA LEU A 69 11.45 26.67 -21.16
C LEU A 69 11.35 26.03 -22.55
N GLN A 70 10.16 26.06 -23.17
CA GLN A 70 9.96 25.58 -24.54
C GLN A 70 10.67 26.44 -25.58
N SER A 71 10.67 27.78 -25.43
CA SER A 71 11.42 28.68 -26.32
C SER A 71 12.91 28.36 -26.29
N ILE A 72 13.48 28.27 -25.09
CA ILE A 72 14.90 27.97 -24.88
C ILE A 72 15.24 26.58 -25.42
N LYS A 73 14.39 25.58 -25.20
CA LYS A 73 14.57 24.24 -25.79
C LYS A 73 14.71 24.34 -27.32
N ASN A 74 13.83 25.09 -27.98
CA ASN A 74 13.84 25.25 -29.44
C ASN A 74 15.03 26.07 -29.95
N GLU A 75 15.50 27.05 -29.19
CA GLU A 75 16.71 27.83 -29.50
C GLU A 75 17.95 26.95 -29.42
N LEU A 76 18.13 26.23 -28.31
CA LEU A 76 19.25 25.31 -28.11
C LEU A 76 19.30 24.20 -29.17
N HIS A 77 18.15 23.71 -29.64
CA HIS A 77 18.08 22.72 -30.71
C HIS A 77 18.73 23.19 -32.02
N LYS A 78 18.77 24.50 -32.27
CA LYS A 78 19.39 25.09 -33.45
C LYS A 78 20.89 25.34 -33.27
N GLU A 79 21.33 25.56 -32.03
CA GLU A 79 22.70 25.99 -31.72
C GLU A 79 23.62 24.82 -31.33
N ILE A 80 23.06 23.73 -30.81
CA ILE A 80 23.79 22.58 -30.28
C ILE A 80 23.69 21.42 -31.26
N ASP A 81 24.76 20.63 -31.35
CA ASP A 81 24.78 19.41 -32.13
C ASP A 81 23.68 18.43 -31.67
N ALA A 82 23.03 17.75 -32.61
CA ALA A 82 21.90 16.87 -32.33
C ALA A 82 22.25 15.78 -31.29
N GLU A 83 23.46 15.23 -31.31
CA GLU A 83 23.90 14.19 -30.39
C GLU A 83 24.04 14.73 -28.95
N ALA A 84 24.60 15.94 -28.79
CA ALA A 84 24.73 16.58 -27.48
C ALA A 84 23.38 17.10 -26.96
N PHE A 85 22.48 17.50 -27.85
CA PHE A 85 21.17 18.01 -27.49
C PHE A 85 20.28 16.96 -26.81
N VAL A 86 20.41 15.68 -27.15
CA VAL A 86 19.67 14.58 -26.50
C VAL A 86 19.82 14.60 -24.98
N TYR A 87 21.03 14.86 -24.46
CA TYR A 87 21.28 14.92 -23.02
C TYR A 87 20.62 16.14 -22.35
N ILE A 88 20.45 17.24 -23.09
CA ILE A 88 19.72 18.41 -22.62
C ILE A 88 18.22 18.10 -22.59
N GLU A 89 17.71 17.39 -23.59
CA GLU A 89 16.32 16.92 -23.61
C GLU A 89 16.01 16.00 -22.44
N GLU A 90 16.94 15.11 -22.05
CA GLU A 90 16.79 14.25 -20.88
C GLU A 90 16.56 15.03 -19.58
N VAL A 91 16.97 16.30 -19.51
CA VAL A 91 16.74 17.17 -18.36
C VAL A 91 15.49 18.04 -18.53
N ILE A 92 15.29 18.64 -19.70
CA ILE A 92 14.21 19.61 -19.94
C ILE A 92 12.86 18.93 -20.14
N ASP A 93 12.81 17.79 -20.85
CA ASP A 93 11.54 17.12 -21.15
C ASP A 93 10.80 16.57 -19.93
N PRO A 94 11.48 15.98 -18.93
CA PRO A 94 10.82 15.62 -17.69
C PRO A 94 10.14 16.82 -17.01
N LEU A 95 10.77 18.00 -17.00
CA LEU A 95 10.17 19.21 -16.42
C LEU A 95 8.91 19.63 -17.17
N ILE A 96 8.94 19.61 -18.51
CA ILE A 96 7.76 19.91 -19.35
C ILE A 96 6.62 18.91 -19.10
N LYS A 97 6.94 17.61 -18.99
CA LYS A 97 5.95 16.56 -18.72
C LYS A 97 5.36 16.67 -17.31
N GLU A 98 6.18 16.98 -16.31
CA GLU A 98 5.76 17.11 -14.92
C GLU A 98 4.70 18.21 -14.75
N VAL A 99 4.96 19.41 -15.27
CA VAL A 99 4.00 20.52 -15.15
C VAL A 99 2.72 20.25 -15.93
N SER A 100 2.80 19.57 -17.07
CA SER A 100 1.61 19.15 -17.84
C SER A 100 0.74 18.19 -17.05
N ARG A 101 1.35 17.28 -16.27
CA ARG A 101 0.62 16.39 -15.35
C ARG A 101 0.05 17.13 -14.15
N LEU A 102 0.80 18.08 -13.58
CA LEU A 102 0.33 18.91 -12.45
C LEU A 102 -0.92 19.70 -12.85
N HIS A 103 -0.93 20.32 -14.03
CA HIS A 103 -2.10 21.04 -14.55
C HIS A 103 -3.33 20.14 -14.71
N LYS A 104 -3.16 18.92 -15.24
CA LYS A 104 -4.26 17.94 -15.39
C LYS A 104 -4.79 17.41 -14.05
N SER A 105 -3.98 17.46 -12.99
CA SER A 105 -4.34 16.88 -11.69
C SER A 105 -5.28 17.73 -10.83
N ILE A 106 -5.67 18.93 -11.28
CA ILE A 106 -6.38 19.96 -10.49
C ILE A 106 -7.89 19.97 -10.74
N GLU A 107 -8.41 18.92 -11.37
CA GLU A 107 -9.84 18.70 -11.48
C GLU A 107 -10.38 18.13 -10.16
N GLN A 108 -10.73 19.03 -9.23
CA GLN A 108 -11.69 18.93 -8.11
C GLN A 108 -11.14 19.43 -6.76
N PRO A 109 -11.97 20.13 -5.95
CA PRO A 109 -11.56 20.70 -4.67
C PRO A 109 -11.28 19.58 -3.66
N ARG A 110 -10.01 19.32 -3.40
CA ARG A 110 -9.54 18.35 -2.40
C ARG A 110 -9.02 19.09 -1.17
N SER A 111 -8.92 18.36 -0.06
CA SER A 111 -8.62 18.85 1.29
C SER A 111 -7.48 19.87 1.38
N VAL A 112 -7.42 20.66 2.46
CA VAL A 112 -6.35 21.64 2.70
C VAL A 112 -4.95 21.03 2.56
N LEU A 113 -4.75 19.78 3.00
CA LEU A 113 -3.50 19.04 2.82
C LEU A 113 -3.16 18.83 1.33
N HIS A 114 -4.15 18.54 0.49
CA HIS A 114 -3.95 18.42 -0.94
C HIS A 114 -3.57 19.76 -1.57
N GLN A 115 -4.23 20.85 -1.17
CA GLN A 115 -3.90 22.20 -1.64
C GLN A 115 -2.47 22.60 -1.28
N ALA A 116 -2.04 22.34 -0.04
CA ALA A 116 -0.68 22.60 0.40
C ALA A 116 0.36 21.78 -0.40
N LYS A 117 0.11 20.49 -0.63
CA LYS A 117 0.97 19.64 -1.47
C LYS A 117 1.04 20.12 -2.92
N THR A 118 -0.09 20.52 -3.50
CA THR A 118 -0.15 21.05 -4.86
C THR A 118 0.61 22.38 -4.97
N TYR A 119 0.41 23.29 -4.02
CA TYR A 119 1.17 24.55 -3.93
C TYR A 119 2.68 24.28 -3.88
N GLN A 120 3.11 23.39 -2.99
CA GLN A 120 4.52 23.03 -2.84
C GLN A 120 5.10 22.48 -4.13
N ARG A 121 4.40 21.56 -4.82
CA ARG A 121 4.83 20.99 -6.09
C ARG A 121 5.00 22.05 -7.17
N TYR A 122 4.03 22.96 -7.32
CA TYR A 122 4.17 24.07 -8.27
C TYR A 122 5.34 24.97 -7.93
N SER A 123 5.50 25.34 -6.66
CA SER A 123 6.59 26.22 -6.23
C SER A 123 7.95 25.58 -6.52
N GLN A 124 8.12 24.31 -6.16
CA GLN A 124 9.36 23.55 -6.43
C GLN A 124 9.63 23.45 -7.93
N TRP A 125 8.60 23.14 -8.72
CA TRP A 125 8.73 23.05 -10.16
C TRP A 125 9.11 24.39 -10.79
N VAL A 126 8.44 25.49 -10.41
CA VAL A 126 8.72 26.83 -10.93
C VAL A 126 10.15 27.25 -10.65
N GLU A 127 10.64 27.05 -9.43
CA GLU A 127 12.02 27.37 -9.08
C GLU A 127 13.03 26.52 -9.87
N LYS A 128 12.80 25.21 -9.98
CA LYS A 128 13.65 24.30 -10.75
C LYS A 128 13.68 24.66 -12.24
N ALA A 129 12.52 24.95 -12.84
CA ALA A 129 12.44 25.34 -14.25
C ALA A 129 13.09 26.69 -14.51
N LYS A 130 12.92 27.68 -13.63
CA LYS A 130 13.62 28.97 -13.73
C LYS A 130 15.13 28.83 -13.64
N LEU A 131 15.64 27.95 -12.77
CA LEU A 131 17.06 27.66 -12.68
C LEU A 131 17.59 27.14 -14.02
N TRP A 132 16.90 26.17 -14.63
CA TRP A 132 17.29 25.61 -15.93
C TRP A 132 17.19 26.63 -17.06
N ILE A 133 16.15 27.46 -17.08
CA ILE A 133 16.04 28.61 -17.99
C ILE A 133 17.28 29.50 -17.84
N GLN A 134 17.66 29.86 -16.62
CA GLN A 134 18.83 30.71 -16.38
C GLN A 134 20.15 30.06 -16.79
N ILE A 135 20.33 28.77 -16.49
CA ILE A 135 21.53 28.01 -16.90
C ILE A 135 21.63 28.06 -18.43
N CYS A 136 20.54 27.73 -19.12
CA CYS A 136 20.49 27.68 -20.58
C CYS A 136 20.60 29.06 -21.25
N SER A 137 20.03 30.11 -20.64
CA SER A 137 20.02 31.47 -21.22
C SER A 137 21.30 32.25 -20.95
N LYS A 138 22.01 31.96 -19.85
CA LYS A 138 23.20 32.72 -19.43
C LYS A 138 24.51 32.07 -19.88
N THR A 139 24.51 30.80 -20.29
CA THR A 139 25.73 30.15 -20.77
C THR A 139 25.99 30.50 -22.23
N THR A 140 26.78 31.55 -22.45
CA THR A 140 27.42 31.81 -23.75
C THR A 140 28.43 30.72 -24.11
N ASP A 141 28.86 29.95 -23.11
CA ASP A 141 29.79 28.84 -23.20
C ASP A 141 29.06 27.48 -23.12
N LYS A 142 29.05 26.76 -24.25
CA LYS A 142 28.47 25.41 -24.37
C LYS A 142 29.09 24.42 -23.38
N GLU A 143 30.36 24.60 -23.02
CA GLU A 143 31.05 23.72 -22.09
C GLU A 143 30.47 23.84 -20.67
N ALA A 144 30.11 25.05 -20.25
CA ALA A 144 29.48 25.30 -18.96
C ALA A 144 28.07 24.67 -18.89
N LEU A 145 27.31 24.72 -19.99
CA LEU A 145 26.01 24.04 -20.08
C LEU A 145 26.18 22.52 -19.96
N PHE A 146 27.13 21.93 -20.68
CA PHE A 146 27.40 20.49 -20.60
C PHE A 146 27.83 20.06 -19.20
N LYS A 147 28.70 20.83 -18.53
CA LYS A 147 29.07 20.59 -17.12
C LYS A 147 27.85 20.64 -16.20
N ALA A 148 26.92 21.57 -16.42
CA ALA A 148 25.70 21.65 -15.63
C ALA A 148 24.78 20.44 -15.84
N VAL A 149 24.59 20.00 -17.09
CA VAL A 149 23.85 18.77 -17.43
C VAL A 149 24.51 17.57 -16.77
N ILE A 150 25.83 17.41 -16.92
CA ILE A 150 26.59 16.31 -16.31
C ILE A 150 26.36 16.24 -14.82
N ARG A 151 26.58 17.36 -14.14
CA ARG A 151 26.43 17.45 -12.69
C ARG A 151 25.01 17.12 -12.26
N TYR A 152 24.00 17.67 -12.93
CA TYR A 152 22.61 17.40 -12.60
C TYR A 152 22.25 15.93 -12.76
N THR A 153 22.63 15.31 -13.87
CA THR A 153 22.32 13.89 -14.13
C THR A 153 23.03 12.98 -13.13
N ILE A 154 24.27 13.29 -12.74
CA ILE A 154 24.98 12.57 -11.68
C ILE A 154 24.25 12.76 -10.35
N ASP A 155 23.98 14.00 -9.94
CA ASP A 155 23.36 14.32 -8.65
C ASP A 155 21.98 13.66 -8.52
N GLU A 156 21.12 13.75 -9.53
CA GLU A 156 19.79 13.10 -9.55
C GLU A 156 19.89 11.58 -9.48
N PHE A 157 20.91 10.99 -10.13
CA PHE A 157 21.13 9.56 -10.07
C PHE A 157 21.66 9.11 -8.71
N LEU A 158 22.54 9.89 -8.07
CA LEU A 158 23.02 9.59 -6.72
C LEU A 158 21.90 9.67 -5.67
N GLU A 159 20.92 10.55 -5.85
CA GLU A 159 19.71 10.58 -5.00
C GLU A 159 18.88 9.28 -5.12
N VAL A 160 19.00 8.51 -6.20
CA VAL A 160 18.38 7.17 -6.29
C VAL A 160 19.08 6.22 -5.34
N ILE A 161 20.41 6.24 -5.28
CA ILE A 161 21.20 5.40 -4.39
C ILE A 161 20.90 5.73 -2.92
N ASP A 162 20.75 7.01 -2.59
CA ASP A 162 20.36 7.44 -1.25
C ASP A 162 18.97 6.92 -0.86
N ARG A 163 18.02 6.94 -1.80
CA ARG A 163 16.69 6.35 -1.62
C ARG A 163 16.74 4.83 -1.44
N ASP A 164 17.59 4.14 -2.20
CA ASP A 164 17.74 2.69 -2.09
C ASP A 164 18.28 2.29 -0.71
N VAL A 165 19.28 3.01 -0.20
CA VAL A 165 19.79 2.80 1.16
C VAL A 165 18.69 3.03 2.20
N GLN A 166 17.91 4.10 2.06
CA GLN A 166 16.79 4.37 2.96
C GLN A 166 15.75 3.24 2.90
N VAL A 167 15.39 2.78 1.70
CA VAL A 167 14.41 1.68 1.53
C VAL A 167 14.90 0.39 2.18
N ILE A 168 16.19 0.06 2.08
CA ILE A 168 16.75 -1.12 2.75
C ILE A 168 16.61 -0.99 4.26
N THR A 169 16.96 0.16 4.83
CA THR A 169 16.84 0.41 6.28
C THR A 169 15.39 0.34 6.74
N ASP A 170 14.49 1.06 6.06
CA ASP A 170 13.05 1.06 6.37
C ASP A 170 12.46 -0.36 6.26
N TYR A 171 12.92 -1.13 5.27
CA TYR A 171 12.47 -2.51 5.08
C TYR A 171 12.96 -3.43 6.19
N GLN A 172 14.22 -3.31 6.61
CA GLN A 172 14.76 -4.03 7.77
C GLN A 172 13.95 -3.72 9.03
N GLU A 173 13.74 -2.44 9.34
CA GLU A 173 12.97 -2.00 10.50
C GLU A 173 11.55 -2.58 10.47
N HIS A 174 10.86 -2.44 9.35
CA HIS A 174 9.51 -2.96 9.18
C HIS A 174 9.44 -4.49 9.34
N MET A 175 10.40 -5.23 8.79
CA MET A 175 10.42 -6.69 8.92
C MET A 175 10.64 -7.10 10.38
N LEU A 176 11.49 -6.41 11.13
CA LEU A 176 11.70 -6.66 12.56
C LEU A 176 10.47 -6.30 13.40
N GLU A 177 9.81 -5.18 13.12
CA GLU A 177 8.58 -4.76 13.80
C GLU A 177 7.42 -5.73 13.55
N ALA A 178 7.34 -6.31 12.36
CA ALA A 178 6.29 -7.24 11.98
C ALA A 178 6.41 -8.61 12.66
N LEU A 179 7.59 -8.97 13.18
CA LEU A 179 7.83 -10.25 13.84
C LEU A 179 7.24 -10.25 15.26
N SER A 180 6.44 -11.28 15.55
CA SER A 180 5.90 -11.54 16.90
C SER A 180 6.89 -12.36 17.74
N ILE A 181 8.10 -11.82 17.89
CA ILE A 181 9.18 -12.41 18.71
C ILE A 181 9.56 -11.47 19.85
N ASP A 182 10.25 -12.00 20.85
CA ASP A 182 10.63 -11.26 22.05
C ASP A 182 11.65 -10.16 21.71
N GLU A 183 11.67 -9.06 22.47
CA GLU A 183 12.54 -7.92 22.17
C GLU A 183 14.04 -8.28 22.19
N GLU A 184 14.44 -9.23 23.03
CA GLU A 184 15.84 -9.71 23.06
C GLU A 184 16.20 -10.47 21.77
N GLU A 185 15.28 -11.27 21.23
CA GLU A 185 15.45 -11.97 19.94
C GLU A 185 15.42 -10.98 18.76
N LYS A 186 14.58 -9.94 18.81
CA LYS A 186 14.60 -8.86 17.82
C LYS A 186 15.93 -8.14 17.79
N ILE A 187 16.53 -7.87 18.94
CA ILE A 187 17.84 -7.21 19.03
C ILE A 187 18.94 -8.09 18.44
N ASP A 188 18.98 -9.39 18.74
CA ASP A 188 19.94 -10.32 18.14
C ASP A 188 19.76 -10.41 16.61
N LEU A 189 18.51 -10.53 16.16
CA LEU A 189 18.18 -10.58 14.74
C LEU A 189 18.59 -9.28 14.02
N ALA A 190 18.36 -8.13 14.63
CA ALA A 190 18.77 -6.83 14.12
C ALA A 190 20.29 -6.74 13.96
N GLN A 191 21.06 -7.21 14.94
CA GLN A 191 22.53 -7.24 14.86
C GLN A 191 23.03 -8.16 13.75
N ARG A 192 22.42 -9.36 13.60
CA ARG A 192 22.77 -10.30 12.53
C ARG A 192 22.46 -9.72 11.15
N LEU A 193 21.33 -9.03 11.00
CA LEU A 193 20.95 -8.32 9.79
C LEU A 193 21.94 -7.19 9.49
N GLU A 194 22.28 -6.37 10.47
CA GLU A 194 23.22 -5.25 10.32
C GLU A 194 24.59 -5.74 9.82
N VAL A 195 25.16 -6.77 10.47
CA VAL A 195 26.44 -7.37 10.06
C VAL A 195 26.36 -7.91 8.62
N ARG A 196 25.24 -8.54 8.24
CA ARG A 196 25.09 -9.09 6.88
C ARG A 196 24.95 -7.99 5.84
N LEU A 197 24.20 -6.94 6.15
CA LEU A 197 23.89 -5.83 5.27
C LEU A 197 25.07 -4.87 5.08
N GLN A 198 25.98 -4.80 6.06
CA GLN A 198 27.11 -3.88 6.06
C GLN A 198 27.89 -3.89 4.75
N SER A 199 28.18 -5.07 4.19
CA SER A 199 28.92 -5.19 2.92
C SER A 199 28.16 -4.62 1.72
N TYR A 200 26.84 -4.79 1.65
CA TYR A 200 26.00 -4.27 0.58
C TYR A 200 25.77 -2.76 0.70
N LEU A 201 25.52 -2.28 1.92
CA LEU A 201 25.38 -0.85 2.21
C LEU A 201 26.69 -0.10 1.95
N HIS A 202 27.83 -0.69 2.30
CA HIS A 202 29.13 -0.12 1.96
C HIS A 202 29.34 -0.07 0.44
N ALA A 203 29.00 -1.14 -0.27
CA ALA A 203 29.11 -1.18 -1.72
C ALA A 203 28.20 -0.15 -2.42
N LEU A 204 26.96 0.02 -1.95
CA LEU A 204 26.04 1.06 -2.43
C LEU A 204 26.59 2.47 -2.16
N ASN A 205 27.12 2.72 -0.96
CA ASN A 205 27.73 4.00 -0.64
C ASN A 205 28.98 4.29 -1.49
N ALA A 206 29.78 3.28 -1.81
CA ALA A 206 30.95 3.44 -2.68
C ALA A 206 30.57 3.84 -4.13
N LEU A 207 29.36 3.53 -4.58
CA LEU A 207 28.85 3.98 -5.89
C LEU A 207 28.53 5.48 -5.92
N ARG A 208 28.52 6.16 -4.76
CA ARG A 208 28.26 7.62 -4.66
C ARG A 208 29.45 8.48 -5.05
N VAL A 209 30.61 7.87 -5.33
CA VAL A 209 31.80 8.59 -5.77
C VAL A 209 31.55 9.18 -7.16
N LYS A 210 31.59 10.51 -7.25
CA LYS A 210 31.40 11.23 -8.51
C LYS A 210 32.61 11.06 -9.41
N PRO A 211 32.42 10.71 -10.69
CA PRO A 211 33.53 10.64 -11.63
C PRO A 211 34.12 12.04 -11.87
N GLU A 212 35.44 12.14 -11.84
CA GLU A 212 36.14 13.36 -12.23
C GLU A 212 36.19 13.47 -13.76
N ASN A 213 35.81 14.63 -14.30
CA ASN A 213 35.93 14.95 -15.72
C ASN A 213 35.22 13.99 -16.69
N LEU A 214 34.04 13.48 -16.33
CA LEU A 214 33.22 12.64 -17.21
C LEU A 214 32.73 13.44 -18.44
N PRO A 215 33.03 13.01 -19.68
CA PRO A 215 32.52 13.67 -20.87
C PRO A 215 31.02 13.40 -21.06
N LEU A 216 30.30 14.38 -21.65
CA LEU A 216 28.84 14.34 -21.83
C LEU A 216 28.35 13.04 -22.50
N LYS A 217 29.08 12.58 -23.52
CA LYS A 217 28.73 11.38 -24.29
C LYS A 217 28.82 10.08 -23.47
N GLU A 218 29.65 10.05 -22.43
CA GLU A 218 29.87 8.87 -21.61
C GLU A 218 28.91 8.79 -20.41
N ILE A 219 28.07 9.81 -20.18
CA ILE A 219 27.15 9.83 -19.03
C ILE A 219 26.19 8.65 -19.05
N ALA A 220 25.59 8.36 -20.20
CA ALA A 220 24.65 7.25 -20.33
C ALA A 220 25.33 5.91 -20.02
N VAL A 221 26.58 5.74 -20.48
CA VAL A 221 27.38 4.53 -20.25
C VAL A 221 27.75 4.42 -18.77
N TRP A 222 28.26 5.49 -18.16
CA TRP A 222 28.58 5.54 -16.74
C TRP A 222 27.34 5.23 -15.90
N LYS A 223 26.21 5.89 -16.18
CA LYS A 223 24.94 5.69 -15.49
C LYS A 223 24.51 4.22 -15.56
N ALA A 224 24.49 3.62 -16.74
CA ALA A 224 24.12 2.21 -16.91
C ALA A 224 25.04 1.24 -16.15
N GLN A 225 26.35 1.53 -16.09
CA GLN A 225 27.30 0.71 -15.32
C GLN A 225 27.07 0.80 -13.81
N VAL A 226 26.83 2.01 -13.30
CA VAL A 226 26.54 2.21 -11.87
C VAL A 226 25.17 1.64 -11.52
N ASP A 227 24.17 1.82 -12.38
CA ASP A 227 22.80 1.29 -12.25
C ASP A 227 22.80 -0.23 -12.11
N LYS A 228 23.51 -0.94 -12.98
CA LYS A 228 23.66 -2.40 -12.91
C LYS A 228 24.28 -2.87 -11.59
N ARG A 229 25.26 -2.13 -11.07
CA ARG A 229 25.89 -2.45 -9.77
C ARG A 229 24.96 -2.14 -8.61
N ARG A 230 24.25 -1.00 -8.68
CA ARG A 230 23.25 -0.56 -7.70
C ARG A 230 22.17 -1.62 -7.56
N GLU A 231 21.52 -2.02 -8.65
CA GLU A 231 20.48 -3.07 -8.64
C GLU A 231 20.97 -4.36 -8.01
N LYS A 232 22.16 -4.83 -8.41
CA LYS A 232 22.76 -6.03 -7.84
C LYS A 232 22.91 -5.95 -6.32
N TYR A 233 23.41 -4.83 -5.78
CA TYR A 233 23.61 -4.69 -4.34
C TYR A 233 22.30 -4.44 -3.58
N PHE A 234 21.38 -3.69 -4.18
CA PHE A 234 20.05 -3.45 -3.63
C PHE A 234 19.27 -4.76 -3.50
N ASP A 235 19.17 -5.54 -4.58
CA ASP A 235 18.47 -6.82 -4.58
C ASP A 235 19.13 -7.83 -3.63
N ALA A 236 20.47 -7.87 -3.60
CA ALA A 236 21.20 -8.74 -2.68
C ALA A 236 20.98 -8.36 -1.20
N ALA A 237 20.82 -7.07 -0.89
CA ALA A 237 20.50 -6.60 0.45
C ALA A 237 19.09 -7.02 0.87
N LEU A 238 18.08 -6.79 0.02
CA LEU A 238 16.70 -7.21 0.31
C LEU A 238 16.60 -8.72 0.47
N HIS A 239 17.22 -9.50 -0.43
CA HIS A 239 17.26 -10.95 -0.31
C HIS A 239 17.99 -11.42 0.97
N ALA A 240 19.01 -10.69 1.43
CA ALA A 240 19.69 -11.03 2.67
C ALA A 240 18.78 -10.83 3.88
N ILE A 241 17.95 -9.77 3.88
CA ILE A 241 16.92 -9.52 4.90
C ILE A 241 15.93 -10.67 4.89
N ASP A 242 15.32 -10.97 3.75
CA ASP A 242 14.33 -12.06 3.62
C ASP A 242 14.89 -13.39 4.11
N LYS A 243 16.10 -13.72 3.69
CA LYS A 243 16.74 -14.98 4.08
C LYS A 243 16.96 -15.06 5.58
N ILE A 244 17.48 -14.01 6.22
CA ILE A 244 17.79 -14.03 7.66
C ILE A 244 16.51 -14.01 8.49
N VAL A 245 15.51 -13.22 8.09
CA VAL A 245 14.21 -13.18 8.76
C VAL A 245 13.53 -14.55 8.65
N ASN A 246 13.46 -15.12 7.45
CA ASN A 246 12.85 -16.44 7.23
C ASN A 246 13.61 -17.59 7.90
N GLN A 247 14.92 -17.45 8.12
CA GLN A 247 15.73 -18.45 8.86
C GLN A 247 15.64 -18.31 10.37
N SER A 248 15.25 -17.13 10.87
CA SER A 248 15.12 -16.84 12.29
C SER A 248 13.68 -16.99 12.76
N LEU A 249 12.73 -17.08 11.83
CA LEU A 249 11.46 -17.73 12.07
C LEU A 249 11.75 -19.21 12.39
N PRO A 250 11.33 -19.73 13.56
CA PRO A 250 11.28 -21.17 13.76
C PRO A 250 10.42 -21.76 12.63
N ASP A 251 10.83 -22.88 12.03
CA ASP A 251 9.99 -23.74 11.15
C ASP A 251 8.73 -24.28 11.89
N SER A 252 8.27 -23.64 12.97
CA SER A 252 7.32 -24.18 13.94
C SER A 252 6.45 -23.14 14.65
N ARG A 253 6.10 -21.99 14.03
CA ARG A 253 5.12 -21.06 14.64
C ARG A 253 3.95 -20.62 13.77
N ASP A 254 4.03 -20.74 12.44
CA ASP A 254 2.88 -20.44 11.57
C ASP A 254 1.99 -21.66 11.27
N GLU A 255 2.40 -22.87 11.66
CA GLU A 255 1.61 -24.10 11.47
C GLU A 255 0.82 -24.51 12.72
N GLU A 256 1.33 -24.44 13.96
CA GLU A 256 0.56 -24.89 15.13
C GLU A 256 -0.57 -23.93 15.56
N GLU A 257 -0.37 -22.60 15.55
CA GLU A 257 -1.47 -21.66 15.86
C GLU A 257 -2.54 -21.61 14.75
N ASN A 258 -2.16 -21.87 13.49
CA ASN A 258 -3.11 -22.03 12.40
C ASN A 258 -3.75 -23.42 12.38
N GLU A 259 -3.07 -24.51 12.76
CA GLU A 259 -3.64 -25.86 12.86
C GLU A 259 -4.69 -25.91 13.97
N ASP A 260 -4.43 -25.31 15.13
CA ASP A 260 -5.40 -25.25 16.23
C ASP A 260 -6.64 -24.40 15.90
N LEU A 261 -6.46 -23.23 15.28
CA LEU A 261 -7.58 -22.40 14.83
C LEU A 261 -8.32 -23.06 13.66
N LYS A 262 -7.60 -23.74 12.77
CA LYS A 262 -8.16 -24.55 11.67
C LYS A 262 -8.93 -25.74 12.23
N ASP A 263 -8.47 -26.38 13.30
CA ASP A 263 -9.18 -27.45 13.99
C ASP A 263 -10.44 -26.92 14.67
N ALA A 264 -10.39 -25.76 15.32
CA ALA A 264 -11.58 -25.09 15.85
C ALA A 264 -12.57 -24.73 14.71
N LEU A 265 -12.09 -24.22 13.58
CA LEU A 265 -12.90 -23.89 12.41
C LEU A 265 -13.50 -25.14 11.74
N ILE A 266 -12.74 -26.23 11.62
CA ILE A 266 -13.21 -27.53 11.11
C ILE A 266 -14.29 -28.07 12.03
N GLN A 267 -14.12 -27.97 13.35
CA GLN A 267 -15.13 -28.40 14.32
C GLN A 267 -16.39 -27.53 14.25
N ILE A 268 -16.26 -26.20 14.13
CA ILE A 268 -17.41 -25.30 13.93
C ILE A 268 -18.15 -25.66 12.63
N ALA A 269 -17.43 -25.80 11.52
CA ALA A 269 -18.02 -26.16 10.23
C ALA A 269 -18.68 -27.55 10.25
N TYR A 270 -18.12 -28.50 10.98
CA TYR A 270 -18.74 -29.81 11.21
C TYR A 270 -20.07 -29.65 11.95
N LEU A 271 -20.10 -28.89 13.04
CA LEU A 271 -21.33 -28.66 13.80
C LEU A 271 -22.40 -27.95 12.97
N GLU A 272 -22.03 -26.95 12.17
CA GLU A 272 -22.95 -26.25 11.25
C GLU A 272 -23.54 -27.15 10.16
N LYS A 273 -22.77 -28.15 9.72
CA LYS A 273 -23.24 -29.10 8.72
C LYS A 273 -24.21 -30.12 9.32
N HIS A 274 -24.04 -30.48 10.59
CA HIS A 274 -24.72 -31.64 11.18
C HIS A 274 -25.88 -31.29 12.12
N ILE A 275 -25.85 -30.14 12.81
CA ILE A 275 -26.91 -29.74 13.75
C ILE A 275 -28.22 -29.36 13.02
N PRO A 276 -28.22 -28.53 11.96
CA PRO A 276 -29.47 -28.12 11.30
C PRO A 276 -30.26 -29.29 10.69
N PRO A 277 -29.66 -30.25 9.96
CA PRO A 277 -30.40 -31.39 9.44
C PRO A 277 -31.02 -32.26 10.54
N TRP A 278 -30.33 -32.41 11.68
CA TRP A 278 -30.87 -33.15 12.83
C TRP A 278 -32.02 -32.42 13.50
N TYR A 279 -31.93 -31.09 13.62
CA TYR A 279 -33.05 -30.27 14.05
C TYR A 279 -34.24 -30.42 13.11
N ASP A 280 -34.03 -30.40 11.80
CA ASP A 280 -35.10 -30.58 10.81
C ASP A 280 -35.74 -31.97 10.91
N GLU A 281 -34.96 -33.04 11.12
CA GLU A 281 -35.47 -34.39 11.37
C GLU A 281 -36.35 -34.46 12.64
N ILE A 282 -35.90 -33.86 13.74
CA ILE A 282 -36.68 -33.74 14.97
C ILE A 282 -37.93 -32.88 14.74
N ASN A 283 -37.81 -31.83 13.93
CA ASN A 283 -38.88 -30.86 13.72
C ASN A 283 -39.98 -31.39 12.79
N LEU A 284 -39.62 -32.20 11.79
CA LEU A 284 -40.53 -32.76 10.79
C LEU A 284 -41.10 -34.13 11.21
N ALA A 285 -40.57 -34.76 12.25
CA ALA A 285 -41.09 -36.02 12.74
C ALA A 285 -42.47 -35.85 13.40
N GLU A 286 -43.51 -36.43 12.79
CA GLU A 286 -44.87 -36.45 13.35
C GLU A 286 -44.98 -37.33 14.61
N THR A 287 -44.23 -38.44 14.64
CA THR A 287 -44.11 -39.31 15.82
C THR A 287 -42.70 -39.88 15.93
N LEU A 288 -42.09 -39.79 17.11
CA LEU A 288 -40.77 -40.34 17.42
C LEU A 288 -40.92 -41.47 18.45
N THR A 289 -40.31 -42.62 18.18
CA THR A 289 -40.26 -43.73 19.14
C THR A 289 -39.41 -43.37 20.36
N PHE A 290 -39.61 -44.07 21.48
CA PHE A 290 -38.82 -43.86 22.71
C PHE A 290 -37.31 -43.96 22.45
N THR A 291 -36.88 -44.96 21.67
CA THR A 291 -35.48 -45.16 21.30
C THR A 291 -34.93 -44.00 20.47
N GLN A 292 -35.68 -43.54 19.46
CA GLN A 292 -35.27 -42.39 18.64
C GLN A 292 -35.17 -41.11 19.47
N LYS A 293 -36.10 -40.86 20.39
CA LYS A 293 -36.03 -39.70 21.30
C LYS A 293 -34.79 -39.77 22.21
N ALA A 294 -34.45 -40.96 22.72
CA ALA A 294 -33.25 -41.16 23.52
C ALA A 294 -31.98 -40.90 22.71
N ASP A 295 -31.90 -41.43 21.48
CA ASP A 295 -30.76 -41.22 20.58
C ASP A 295 -30.58 -39.74 20.21
N PHE A 296 -31.68 -39.05 19.86
CA PHE A 296 -31.68 -37.61 19.59
C PHE A 296 -31.20 -36.80 20.80
N LYS A 297 -31.68 -37.15 22.00
CA LYS A 297 -31.30 -36.45 23.22
C LYS A 297 -29.80 -36.61 23.53
N SER A 298 -29.29 -37.85 23.46
CA SER A 298 -27.86 -38.12 23.70
C SER A 298 -26.95 -37.42 22.71
N GLN A 299 -27.35 -37.34 21.43
CA GLN A 299 -26.56 -36.66 20.41
C GLN A 299 -26.57 -35.13 20.58
N LEU A 300 -27.71 -34.54 20.98
CA LEU A 300 -27.80 -33.12 21.27
C LEU A 300 -26.96 -32.72 22.49
N GLU A 301 -26.97 -33.52 23.56
CA GLU A 301 -26.11 -33.31 24.74
C GLU A 301 -24.62 -33.36 24.36
N LEU A 302 -24.23 -34.28 23.47
CA LEU A 302 -22.85 -34.37 22.97
C LEU A 302 -22.45 -33.13 22.15
N TRP A 303 -23.34 -32.58 21.33
CA TRP A 303 -23.07 -31.36 20.58
C TRP A 303 -23.05 -30.12 21.45
N GLU A 304 -23.93 -30.01 22.45
CA GLU A 304 -23.92 -28.94 23.44
C GLU A 304 -22.58 -28.89 24.19
N GLN A 305 -22.06 -30.05 24.60
CA GLN A 305 -20.73 -30.15 25.22
C GLN A 305 -19.61 -29.73 24.28
N LYS A 306 -19.69 -30.06 22.98
CA LYS A 306 -18.70 -29.63 21.98
C LYS A 306 -18.73 -28.13 21.75
N ILE A 307 -19.93 -27.53 21.66
CA ILE A 307 -20.10 -26.08 21.54
C ILE A 307 -19.57 -25.37 22.79
N HIS A 308 -19.86 -25.90 23.98
CA HIS A 308 -19.37 -25.33 25.23
C HIS A 308 -17.83 -25.34 25.30
N ARG A 309 -17.19 -26.47 24.92
CA ARG A 309 -15.72 -26.57 24.86
C ARG A 309 -15.11 -25.59 23.85
N LEU A 310 -15.72 -25.44 22.67
CA LEU A 310 -15.25 -24.46 21.67
C LEU A 310 -15.43 -23.02 22.14
N ASN A 311 -16.53 -22.69 22.84
CA ASN A 311 -16.76 -21.35 23.40
C ASN A 311 -15.77 -20.95 24.51
N LEU A 312 -15.11 -21.93 25.14
CA LEU A 312 -14.05 -21.67 26.13
C LEU A 312 -12.70 -21.31 25.46
N ASP A 313 -12.59 -21.46 24.14
CA ASP A 313 -11.39 -21.06 23.40
C ASP A 313 -11.34 -19.53 23.23
N LEU A 314 -10.45 -18.90 24.00
CA LEU A 314 -10.24 -17.46 24.04
C LEU A 314 -9.74 -16.87 22.72
N ARG A 315 -9.32 -17.72 21.76
CA ARG A 315 -8.78 -17.32 20.45
C ARG A 315 -9.88 -17.09 19.41
N LEU A 316 -11.13 -17.46 19.70
CA LEU A 316 -12.24 -17.28 18.75
C LEU A 316 -12.57 -15.81 18.53
N THR A 317 -12.75 -15.42 17.27
CA THR A 317 -13.25 -14.09 16.93
C THR A 317 -14.71 -13.93 17.35
N PRO A 318 -15.19 -12.70 17.59
CA PRO A 318 -16.60 -12.45 17.93
C PRO A 318 -17.59 -13.06 16.93
N GLU A 319 -17.24 -13.11 15.64
CA GLU A 319 -18.04 -13.71 14.57
C GLU A 319 -18.20 -15.24 14.74
N LEU A 320 -17.14 -15.96 15.12
CA LEU A 320 -17.19 -17.39 15.37
C LEU A 320 -17.97 -17.73 16.64
N ILE A 321 -17.86 -16.89 17.66
CA ILE A 321 -18.64 -17.00 18.89
C ILE A 321 -20.14 -16.82 18.60
N GLU A 322 -20.52 -15.87 17.73
CA GLU A 322 -21.93 -15.73 17.31
C GLU A 322 -22.45 -16.98 16.58
N ARG A 323 -21.66 -17.56 15.69
CA ARG A 323 -22.03 -18.81 14.98
C ARG A 323 -22.27 -19.96 15.96
N LEU A 324 -21.40 -20.13 16.96
CA LEU A 324 -21.58 -21.12 18.02
C LEU A 324 -22.82 -20.85 18.88
N LYS A 325 -23.14 -19.58 19.17
CA LYS A 325 -24.37 -19.22 19.88
C LYS A 325 -25.61 -19.61 19.09
N THR A 326 -25.65 -19.33 17.78
CA THR A 326 -26.77 -19.73 16.91
C THR A 326 -26.97 -21.24 16.90
N LEU A 327 -25.88 -22.03 16.85
CA LEU A 327 -25.97 -23.49 16.94
C LEU A 327 -26.49 -23.96 18.30
N ASN A 328 -26.07 -23.31 19.38
CA ASN A 328 -26.54 -23.63 20.72
C ASN A 328 -28.04 -23.35 20.89
N GLU A 329 -28.53 -22.25 20.30
CA GLU A 329 -29.96 -21.93 20.26
C GLU A 329 -30.75 -23.00 19.51
N ILE A 330 -30.25 -23.46 18.35
CA ILE A 330 -30.88 -24.56 17.59
C ILE A 330 -30.95 -25.85 18.43
N ILE A 331 -29.88 -26.19 19.16
CA ILE A 331 -29.88 -27.35 20.08
C ILE A 331 -30.94 -27.19 21.17
N HIS A 332 -31.03 -26.02 21.81
CA HIS A 332 -32.03 -25.77 22.84
C HIS A 332 -33.47 -25.89 22.31
N TYR A 333 -33.74 -25.38 21.11
CA TYR A 333 -35.04 -25.57 20.47
C TYR A 333 -35.33 -27.06 20.17
N ALA A 334 -34.32 -27.82 19.72
CA ALA A 334 -34.44 -29.25 19.48
C ALA A 334 -34.76 -30.03 20.77
N GLN A 335 -34.02 -29.73 21.86
CA GLN A 335 -34.22 -30.33 23.17
C GLN A 335 -35.63 -30.04 23.73
N HIS A 336 -36.11 -28.80 23.61
CA HIS A 336 -37.45 -28.42 24.05
C HIS A 336 -38.55 -29.16 23.26
N LYS A 337 -38.32 -29.46 21.98
CA LYS A 337 -39.29 -30.22 21.16
C LYS A 337 -39.29 -31.72 21.49
N LEU A 338 -38.18 -32.24 22.00
CA LEU A 338 -38.06 -33.64 22.43
C LEU A 338 -38.56 -33.87 23.86
N MET A 339 -38.69 -32.81 24.67
CA MET A 339 -39.38 -32.87 25.96
C MET A 339 -40.89 -33.06 25.73
N PRO A 340 -41.53 -34.02 26.42
CA PRO A 340 -42.95 -34.33 26.27
C PRO A 340 -43.88 -33.21 26.71
#